data_AF-A0A1Q4AVY8-F1
#
_entry.id   AF-A0A1Q4AVY8-F1
#
_cell.length_a   1.000
_cell.length_b   1.000
_cell.length_c   1.000
_cell.angle_alpha   90.00
_cell.angle_beta   90.00
_cell.angle_gamma   90.00
#
_symmetry.space_group_name_H-M   'P 1'
#
loop_
_entity.id
_entity.type
_entity.pdbx_description
1 polymer ?
#
loop_
_entity_poly.entity_id
_entity_poly.type
_entity_poly.pdbx_seq_one_letter_code
_entity_poly.pdbx_strand_id
1 'polypeptide(L)'
;MRRALLVLLTLLLVLIAPVPAHAATKNAGIPGLTPYGGYLGNYLAPDGTRVYCIDSPLPWPSGDTSGPTTVDSLVTTWGDTVPSEQLARLNHVLTAYGQTDDPVQAAAVAAYVNAYTSGWARDLGAGYEAGAWYLNGDAAVLAVYDAIWADSEAYALRSGVATVVLDLDAGTLVVDAQPVDATGTVTLAGAVRTDTGESAFPAVPGEVVPISGTPPDDADEYEVSARADFSLETAAASVVLYTTPDQQRTIRGGAPGATMFSAEARGTATAPPRLAATGEANPHAALVAAGLLVCGALLVASAGIRAAGRR
;
A
#
# COMPACT_ATOMS: atom_id res chain seq x y z
N MET A 1 -1.46 8.90 -58.93
CA MET A 1 -1.13 8.63 -57.50
C MET A 1 -2.10 9.33 -56.53
N ARG A 2 -3.42 9.25 -56.75
CA ARG A 2 -4.45 9.93 -55.90
C ARG A 2 -5.55 8.98 -55.41
N ARG A 3 -5.28 7.67 -55.34
CA ARG A 3 -6.25 6.64 -54.93
C ARG A 3 -5.81 5.80 -53.74
N ALA A 4 -4.74 6.18 -53.04
CA ALA A 4 -4.19 5.42 -51.91
C ALA A 4 -4.36 6.12 -50.54
N LEU A 5 -5.09 7.24 -50.48
CA LEU A 5 -5.21 8.07 -49.27
C LEU A 5 -6.65 8.17 -48.76
N LEU A 6 -7.44 7.09 -48.87
CA LEU A 6 -8.81 7.05 -48.38
C LEU A 6 -9.23 5.70 -47.76
N VAL A 7 -8.25 4.85 -47.42
CA VAL A 7 -8.51 3.52 -46.82
C VAL A 7 -7.88 3.38 -45.42
N LEU A 8 -7.20 4.41 -44.90
CA LEU A 8 -6.51 4.35 -43.61
C LEU A 8 -7.18 5.13 -42.46
N LEU A 9 -8.46 5.50 -42.61
CA LEU A 9 -9.20 6.29 -41.60
C LEU A 9 -10.57 5.70 -41.26
N THR A 10 -10.69 4.38 -41.18
CA THR A 10 -11.96 3.69 -40.87
C THR A 10 -11.81 2.43 -40.01
N LEU A 11 -10.78 2.35 -39.15
CA LEU A 11 -10.63 1.16 -38.29
C LEU A 11 -10.04 1.46 -36.91
N LEU A 12 -10.68 2.35 -36.14
CA LEU A 12 -10.51 2.36 -34.69
C LEU A 12 -11.78 2.83 -33.98
N LEU A 13 -12.93 2.29 -34.39
CA LEU A 13 -14.12 2.28 -33.53
C LEU A 13 -14.03 0.98 -32.72
N VAL A 14 -13.34 1.03 -31.58
CA VAL A 14 -13.41 -0.05 -30.59
C VAL A 14 -14.85 -0.06 -30.09
N LEU A 15 -15.65 -0.99 -30.61
CA LEU A 15 -16.93 -1.34 -30.00
C LEU A 15 -16.62 -1.83 -28.58
N ILE A 16 -16.82 -0.97 -27.59
CA ILE A 16 -17.01 -1.41 -26.21
C ILE A 16 -18.37 -2.11 -26.21
N ALA A 17 -18.38 -3.40 -26.53
CA ALA A 17 -19.58 -4.21 -26.38
C ALA A 17 -19.94 -4.20 -24.89
N PRO A 18 -21.19 -3.90 -24.51
CA PRO A 18 -21.62 -4.05 -23.13
C PRO A 18 -21.40 -5.52 -22.74
N VAL A 19 -20.63 -5.73 -21.68
CA VAL A 19 -20.49 -7.07 -21.07
C VAL A 19 -21.90 -7.53 -20.73
N PRO A 20 -22.33 -8.74 -21.14
CA PRO A 20 -23.68 -9.22 -20.85
C PRO A 20 -23.87 -9.21 -19.33
N ALA A 21 -24.89 -8.48 -18.88
CA ALA A 21 -25.32 -8.53 -17.50
C ALA A 21 -25.83 -9.94 -17.21
N HIS A 22 -25.30 -10.58 -16.19
CA HIS A 22 -25.76 -11.87 -15.70
C HIS A 22 -26.33 -11.71 -14.31
N ALA A 23 -27.29 -12.56 -13.96
CA ALA A 23 -27.80 -12.65 -12.61
C ALA A 23 -26.66 -12.96 -11.65
N ALA A 24 -26.61 -12.26 -10.51
CA ALA A 24 -25.80 -12.77 -9.43
C ALA A 24 -26.42 -14.09 -8.94
N THR A 25 -25.61 -15.00 -8.42
CA THR A 25 -26.10 -16.29 -7.90
C THR A 25 -25.71 -16.43 -6.44
N LYS A 26 -26.58 -17.03 -5.62
CA LYS A 26 -26.21 -17.38 -4.24
C LYS A 26 -24.98 -18.28 -4.27
N ASN A 27 -24.04 -18.02 -3.38
CA ASN A 27 -22.82 -18.82 -3.25
C ASN A 27 -22.66 -19.27 -1.79
N ALA A 28 -21.59 -18.88 -1.09
CA ALA A 28 -21.35 -19.35 0.27
C ALA A 28 -22.21 -18.56 1.24
N GLY A 29 -22.92 -19.28 2.10
CA GLY A 29 -23.82 -18.71 3.09
C GLY A 29 -24.75 -19.75 3.67
N ILE A 30 -25.60 -19.30 4.60
CA ILE A 30 -26.51 -20.17 5.35
C ILE A 30 -27.96 -19.81 5.00
N PRO A 31 -28.71 -20.72 4.34
CA PRO A 31 -30.14 -20.55 4.11
C PRO A 31 -30.91 -20.58 5.43
N GLY A 32 -31.89 -19.68 5.59
CA GLY A 32 -32.76 -19.68 6.77
C GLY A 32 -32.16 -19.04 8.01
N LEU A 33 -30.95 -18.49 7.94
CA LEU A 33 -30.23 -17.98 9.09
C LEU A 33 -30.86 -16.70 9.66
N THR A 34 -31.31 -15.78 8.82
CA THR A 34 -31.81 -14.48 9.32
C THR A 34 -33.05 -14.67 10.21
N PRO A 35 -33.39 -13.71 11.10
CA PRO A 35 -34.57 -13.81 11.97
C PRO A 35 -35.91 -14.02 11.25
N TYR A 36 -35.96 -13.71 9.95
CA TYR A 36 -37.11 -13.89 9.07
C TYR A 36 -36.95 -15.09 8.10
N GLY A 37 -35.99 -15.99 8.33
CA GLY A 37 -35.77 -17.20 7.54
C GLY A 37 -35.11 -16.96 6.17
N GLY A 38 -34.41 -15.85 6.00
CA GLY A 38 -33.70 -15.48 4.79
C GLY A 38 -32.32 -16.14 4.64
N TYR A 39 -31.75 -16.06 3.45
CA TYR A 39 -30.36 -16.44 3.20
C TYR A 39 -29.42 -15.32 3.69
N LEU A 40 -28.34 -15.69 4.37
CA LEU A 40 -27.28 -14.78 4.77
C LEU A 40 -25.93 -15.30 4.27
N GLY A 41 -25.24 -14.51 3.44
CA GLY A 41 -23.97 -14.89 2.83
C GLY A 41 -23.64 -14.07 1.60
N ASN A 42 -22.69 -14.56 0.81
CA ASN A 42 -22.26 -13.92 -0.44
C ASN A 42 -22.98 -14.45 -1.67
N TYR A 43 -22.83 -13.67 -2.74
CA TYR A 43 -23.29 -13.95 -4.08
C TYR A 43 -22.12 -13.88 -5.05
N LEU A 44 -22.20 -14.55 -6.19
CA LEU A 44 -21.27 -14.37 -7.30
C LEU A 44 -21.77 -13.28 -8.23
N ALA A 45 -20.99 -12.22 -8.42
CA ALA A 45 -21.21 -11.22 -9.45
C ALA A 45 -20.83 -11.77 -10.85
N PRO A 46 -21.22 -11.07 -11.94
CA PRO A 46 -20.92 -11.51 -13.31
C PRO A 46 -19.43 -11.70 -13.64
N ASP A 47 -18.54 -11.00 -12.92
CA ASP A 47 -17.09 -11.13 -13.05
C ASP A 47 -16.49 -12.28 -12.21
N GLY A 48 -17.34 -13.09 -11.57
CA GLY A 48 -16.95 -14.21 -10.71
C GLY A 48 -16.50 -13.82 -9.30
N THR A 49 -16.53 -12.53 -8.96
CA THR A 49 -16.17 -12.08 -7.61
C THR A 49 -17.31 -12.31 -6.62
N ARG A 50 -16.96 -12.50 -5.34
CA ARG A 50 -17.94 -12.62 -4.26
C ARG A 50 -18.35 -11.24 -3.76
N VAL A 51 -19.65 -11.02 -3.68
CA VAL A 51 -20.28 -9.75 -3.31
C VAL A 51 -21.35 -9.95 -2.25
N TYR A 52 -21.65 -8.91 -1.48
CA TYR A 52 -22.55 -8.94 -0.33
C TYR A 52 -23.65 -7.90 -0.49
N CYS A 53 -24.89 -8.28 -0.20
CA CYS A 53 -26.02 -7.36 -0.33
C CYS A 53 -25.99 -6.24 0.71
N ILE A 54 -26.44 -5.06 0.29
CA ILE A 54 -26.51 -3.87 1.16
C ILE A 54 -27.92 -3.35 1.40
N ASP A 55 -28.96 -3.92 0.77
CA ASP A 55 -30.33 -3.38 0.82
C ASP A 55 -31.31 -4.43 1.37
N SER A 56 -31.15 -4.83 2.64
CA SER A 56 -31.88 -5.95 3.25
C SER A 56 -33.41 -6.07 2.98
N PRO A 57 -34.22 -5.00 2.77
CA PRO A 57 -35.65 -5.17 2.45
C PRO A 57 -35.95 -5.58 1.00
N LEU A 58 -34.99 -5.48 0.07
CA LEU A 58 -35.23 -5.74 -1.35
C LEU A 58 -35.01 -7.21 -1.72
N PRO A 59 -35.56 -7.70 -2.85
CA PRO A 59 -35.26 -9.03 -3.35
C PRO A 59 -33.76 -9.19 -3.65
N TRP A 60 -33.22 -10.40 -3.43
CA TRP A 60 -31.83 -10.72 -3.76
C TRP A 60 -31.51 -10.47 -5.25
N PRO A 61 -30.25 -10.20 -5.63
CA PRO A 61 -29.84 -9.76 -6.97
C PRO A 61 -29.87 -10.87 -8.05
N SER A 62 -31.04 -11.46 -8.27
CA SER A 62 -31.28 -12.53 -9.24
C SER A 62 -31.45 -12.05 -10.69
N GLY A 63 -31.51 -10.73 -10.90
CA GLY A 63 -31.67 -10.10 -12.22
C GLY A 63 -30.35 -9.62 -12.81
N ASP A 64 -30.45 -9.04 -14.01
CA ASP A 64 -29.33 -8.49 -14.76
C ASP A 64 -28.55 -7.46 -13.91
N THR A 65 -27.34 -7.86 -13.53
CA THR A 65 -26.49 -7.09 -12.62
C THR A 65 -25.45 -6.29 -13.42
N SER A 66 -25.40 -4.99 -13.16
CA SER A 66 -24.46 -4.03 -13.74
C SER A 66 -23.36 -3.66 -12.75
N GLY A 67 -22.23 -3.15 -13.27
CA GLY A 67 -21.00 -2.91 -12.51
C GLY A 67 -19.83 -3.72 -13.09
N PRO A 68 -18.66 -3.73 -12.43
CA PRO A 68 -18.33 -3.05 -11.18
C PRO A 68 -18.22 -1.53 -11.31
N THR A 69 -18.55 -0.78 -10.25
CA THR A 69 -18.26 0.66 -10.13
C THR A 69 -17.69 0.97 -8.76
N THR A 70 -16.50 1.57 -8.71
CA THR A 70 -15.92 2.04 -7.44
C THR A 70 -16.65 3.31 -6.99
N VAL A 71 -17.10 3.32 -5.74
CA VAL A 71 -17.76 4.48 -5.11
C VAL A 71 -17.05 4.84 -3.82
N ASP A 72 -16.87 6.13 -3.57
CA ASP A 72 -16.29 6.73 -2.36
C ASP A 72 -17.35 7.24 -1.37
N SER A 73 -18.62 7.18 -1.77
CA SER A 73 -19.78 7.48 -0.97
C SER A 73 -20.84 6.41 -1.21
N LEU A 74 -21.32 5.80 -0.14
CA LEU A 74 -22.36 4.78 -0.19
C LEU A 74 -23.62 5.30 0.50
N VAL A 75 -24.70 5.42 -0.28
CA VAL A 75 -26.02 5.80 0.23
C VAL A 75 -26.88 4.55 0.37
N THR A 76 -27.43 4.30 1.55
CA THR A 76 -28.34 3.17 1.82
C THR A 76 -29.66 3.33 1.07
N THR A 77 -30.46 2.26 0.97
CA THR A 77 -31.79 2.35 0.32
C THR A 77 -32.73 3.35 1.00
N TRP A 78 -32.47 3.73 2.25
CA TRP A 78 -33.25 4.74 3.00
C TRP A 78 -32.75 6.18 2.83
N GLY A 79 -31.67 6.41 2.08
CA GLY A 79 -31.12 7.74 1.82
C GLY A 79 -30.05 8.20 2.81
N ASP A 80 -29.67 7.36 3.78
CA ASP A 80 -28.60 7.65 4.72
C ASP A 80 -27.23 7.39 4.08
N THR A 81 -26.30 8.33 4.23
CA THR A 81 -24.91 8.16 3.77
C THR A 81 -24.11 7.41 4.83
N VAL A 82 -23.45 6.32 4.42
CA VAL A 82 -22.48 5.60 5.26
C VAL A 82 -21.27 6.51 5.50
N PRO A 83 -20.92 6.85 6.76
CA PRO A 83 -19.72 7.63 7.08
C PRO A 83 -18.45 7.03 6.48
N SER A 84 -17.51 7.88 6.06
CA SER A 84 -16.27 7.46 5.40
C SER A 84 -15.45 6.48 6.24
N GLU A 85 -15.42 6.65 7.55
CA GLU A 85 -14.77 5.72 8.48
C GLU A 85 -15.40 4.32 8.43
N GLN A 86 -16.74 4.24 8.48
CA GLN A 86 -17.45 2.96 8.37
C GLN A 86 -17.28 2.36 6.98
N LEU A 87 -17.22 3.18 5.93
CA LEU A 87 -16.96 2.73 4.57
C LEU A 87 -15.54 2.15 4.41
N ALA A 88 -14.54 2.74 5.07
CA ALA A 88 -13.19 2.20 5.13
C ALA A 88 -13.16 0.86 5.89
N ARG A 89 -13.85 0.75 7.04
CA ARG A 89 -13.97 -0.52 7.77
C ARG A 89 -14.69 -1.60 6.95
N LEU A 90 -15.73 -1.24 6.20
CA LEU A 90 -16.39 -2.13 5.23
C LEU A 90 -15.41 -2.62 4.17
N ASN A 91 -14.65 -1.71 3.57
CA ASN A 91 -13.64 -2.06 2.56
C ASN A 91 -12.60 -3.03 3.11
N HIS A 92 -12.08 -2.78 4.32
CA HIS A 92 -11.17 -3.67 5.03
C HIS A 92 -11.74 -5.08 5.16
N VAL A 93 -12.92 -5.21 5.78
CA VAL A 93 -13.53 -6.51 6.05
C VAL A 93 -13.86 -7.25 4.75
N LEU A 94 -14.37 -6.56 3.74
CA LEU A 94 -14.69 -7.18 2.46
C LEU A 94 -13.45 -7.62 1.68
N THR A 95 -12.32 -6.93 1.86
CA THR A 95 -11.04 -7.30 1.23
C THR A 95 -10.39 -8.47 1.96
N ALA A 96 -10.31 -8.42 3.29
CA ALA A 96 -9.65 -9.43 4.10
C ALA A 96 -10.46 -10.73 4.19
N TYR A 97 -11.79 -10.65 4.31
CA TYR A 97 -12.64 -11.80 4.62
C TYR A 97 -13.70 -12.10 3.56
N GLY A 98 -13.96 -11.17 2.63
CA GLY A 98 -15.12 -11.24 1.73
C GLY A 98 -15.00 -12.26 0.59
N GLN A 99 -13.80 -12.62 0.15
CA GLN A 99 -13.60 -13.59 -0.94
C GLN A 99 -13.55 -15.06 -0.45
N THR A 100 -14.51 -15.46 0.37
CA THR A 100 -14.56 -16.78 1.03
C THR A 100 -15.61 -17.73 0.46
N ASP A 101 -15.31 -19.03 0.42
CA ASP A 101 -16.26 -20.12 0.17
C ASP A 101 -16.77 -20.81 1.45
N ASP A 102 -16.26 -20.43 2.63
CA ASP A 102 -16.78 -20.90 3.91
C ASP A 102 -18.15 -20.24 4.20
N PRO A 103 -19.23 -21.02 4.34
CA PRO A 103 -20.56 -20.47 4.62
C PRO A 103 -20.65 -19.73 5.95
N VAL A 104 -19.88 -20.11 6.97
CA VAL A 104 -19.88 -19.45 8.28
C VAL A 104 -19.23 -18.08 8.18
N GLN A 105 -18.05 -17.99 7.57
CA GLN A 105 -17.38 -16.72 7.34
C GLN A 105 -18.19 -15.82 6.40
N ALA A 106 -18.77 -16.36 5.34
CA ALA A 106 -19.61 -15.58 4.42
C ALA A 106 -20.84 -15.00 5.14
N ALA A 107 -21.50 -15.77 6.01
CA ALA A 107 -22.62 -15.28 6.81
C ALA A 107 -22.18 -14.17 7.80
N ALA A 108 -21.01 -14.33 8.44
CA ALA A 108 -20.45 -13.33 9.34
C ALA A 108 -20.11 -12.01 8.61
N VAL A 109 -19.49 -12.08 7.43
CA VAL A 109 -19.22 -10.89 6.60
C VAL A 109 -20.53 -10.23 6.15
N ALA A 110 -21.54 -11.01 5.76
CA ALA A 110 -22.85 -10.47 5.39
C ALA A 110 -23.54 -9.76 6.57
N ALA A 111 -23.43 -10.29 7.78
CA ALA A 111 -23.91 -9.62 8.99
C ALA A 111 -23.14 -8.33 9.27
N TYR A 112 -21.81 -8.32 9.06
CA TYR A 112 -20.98 -7.12 9.15
C TYR A 112 -21.39 -6.03 8.16
N VAL A 113 -21.73 -6.39 6.92
CA VAL A 113 -22.28 -5.42 5.97
C VAL A 113 -23.62 -4.84 6.47
N ASN A 114 -24.52 -5.71 6.93
CA ASN A 114 -25.81 -5.29 7.46
C ASN A 114 -25.71 -4.43 8.74
N ALA A 115 -24.60 -4.53 9.49
CA ALA A 115 -24.33 -3.67 10.64
C ALA A 115 -24.33 -2.17 10.32
N TYR A 116 -24.08 -1.81 9.05
CA TYR A 116 -24.02 -0.43 8.58
C TYR A 116 -25.10 -0.09 7.55
N THR A 117 -25.51 -1.07 6.73
CA THR A 117 -26.35 -0.80 5.56
C THR A 117 -27.77 -1.33 5.69
N SER A 118 -28.18 -1.90 6.82
CA SER A 118 -29.51 -2.48 6.97
C SER A 118 -30.53 -1.52 7.57
N GLY A 119 -31.81 -1.90 7.52
CA GLY A 119 -32.89 -1.13 8.15
C GLY A 119 -32.76 -1.17 9.67
N TRP A 120 -32.19 -2.26 10.19
CA TRP A 120 -31.91 -2.42 11.61
C TRP A 120 -30.76 -1.50 12.06
N ALA A 121 -29.74 -1.32 11.23
CA ALA A 121 -28.68 -0.33 11.46
C ALA A 121 -29.25 1.09 11.48
N ARG A 122 -30.25 1.39 10.66
CA ARG A 122 -30.96 2.67 10.71
C ARG A 122 -31.77 2.83 12.00
N ASP A 123 -32.53 1.80 12.40
CA ASP A 123 -33.50 1.90 13.49
C ASP A 123 -32.84 1.80 14.89
N LEU A 124 -31.81 0.98 15.06
CA LEU A 124 -31.09 0.81 16.33
C LEU A 124 -29.78 1.60 16.43
N GLY A 125 -29.30 2.13 15.30
CA GLY A 125 -27.96 2.67 15.17
C GLY A 125 -27.00 1.67 14.51
N ALA A 126 -26.17 2.18 13.59
CA ALA A 126 -25.17 1.38 12.90
C ALA A 126 -24.12 0.91 13.90
N GLY A 127 -23.79 -0.39 13.88
CA GLY A 127 -22.94 -0.97 14.91
C GLY A 127 -23.10 -2.48 15.07
N TYR A 128 -22.36 -3.01 16.04
CA TYR A 128 -22.24 -4.44 16.32
C TYR A 128 -23.62 -5.10 16.49
N GLU A 129 -24.49 -4.49 17.30
CA GLU A 129 -25.81 -5.05 17.61
C GLU A 129 -26.69 -5.15 16.36
N ALA A 130 -26.55 -4.20 15.44
CA ALA A 130 -27.32 -4.20 14.19
C ALA A 130 -26.94 -5.38 13.30
N GLY A 131 -25.65 -5.71 13.20
CA GLY A 131 -25.18 -6.87 12.45
C GLY A 131 -25.49 -8.19 13.14
N ALA A 132 -25.20 -8.28 14.45
CA ALA A 132 -25.44 -9.48 15.26
C ALA A 132 -26.91 -9.95 15.21
N TRP A 133 -27.86 -9.02 15.09
CA TRP A 133 -29.27 -9.35 14.94
C TRP A 133 -29.55 -10.29 13.75
N TYR A 134 -28.85 -10.11 12.62
CA TYR A 134 -29.03 -10.96 11.42
C TYR A 134 -28.55 -12.40 11.62
N LEU A 135 -27.77 -12.68 12.66
CA LEU A 135 -27.24 -14.00 12.97
C LEU A 135 -28.25 -14.89 13.68
N ASN A 136 -29.36 -14.32 14.19
CA ASN A 136 -30.44 -15.06 14.84
C ASN A 136 -29.95 -16.01 15.96
N GLY A 137 -28.89 -15.61 16.67
CA GLY A 137 -28.30 -16.38 17.76
C GLY A 137 -27.44 -17.58 17.35
N ASP A 138 -27.05 -17.72 16.08
CA ASP A 138 -26.12 -18.77 15.66
C ASP A 138 -24.71 -18.52 16.25
N ALA A 139 -24.32 -19.39 17.18
CA ALA A 139 -23.08 -19.22 17.94
C ALA A 139 -21.81 -19.39 17.09
N ALA A 140 -21.85 -20.20 16.02
CA ALA A 140 -20.68 -20.43 15.19
C ALA A 140 -20.41 -19.20 14.29
N VAL A 141 -21.46 -18.65 13.69
CA VAL A 141 -21.35 -17.43 12.90
C VAL A 141 -21.03 -16.23 13.79
N LEU A 142 -21.64 -16.15 14.98
CA LEU A 142 -21.35 -15.09 15.95
C LEU A 142 -19.87 -15.06 16.36
N ALA A 143 -19.26 -16.21 16.64
CA ALA A 143 -17.84 -16.25 17.00
C ALA A 143 -16.92 -15.71 15.88
N VAL A 144 -17.24 -16.00 14.61
CA VAL A 144 -16.49 -15.45 13.47
C VAL A 144 -16.79 -13.97 13.27
N TYR A 145 -18.04 -13.56 13.45
CA TYR A 145 -18.45 -12.16 13.41
C TYR A 145 -17.73 -11.33 14.47
N ASP A 146 -17.59 -11.83 15.71
CA ASP A 146 -16.89 -11.17 16.80
C ASP A 146 -15.41 -10.95 16.46
N ALA A 147 -14.76 -11.95 15.85
CA ALA A 147 -13.38 -11.85 15.42
C ALA A 147 -13.20 -10.79 14.31
N ILE A 148 -14.08 -10.81 13.30
CA ILE A 148 -14.09 -9.80 12.22
C ILE A 148 -14.35 -8.40 12.78
N TRP A 149 -15.30 -8.28 13.71
CA TRP A 149 -15.62 -7.01 14.34
C TRP A 149 -14.44 -6.45 15.12
N ALA A 150 -13.83 -7.27 15.98
CA ALA A 150 -12.66 -6.87 16.76
C ALA A 150 -11.48 -6.44 15.86
N ASP A 151 -11.22 -7.18 14.77
CA ASP A 151 -10.23 -6.80 13.77
C ASP A 151 -10.58 -5.47 13.10
N SER A 152 -11.84 -5.25 12.73
CA SER A 152 -12.28 -3.99 12.11
C SER A 152 -12.20 -2.78 13.04
N GLU A 153 -12.42 -2.97 14.35
CA GLU A 153 -12.26 -1.92 15.36
C GLU A 153 -10.78 -1.62 15.59
N ALA A 154 -9.91 -2.64 15.58
CA ALA A 154 -8.46 -2.44 15.58
C ALA A 154 -7.96 -1.78 14.28
N TYR A 155 -8.70 -1.96 13.19
CA TYR A 155 -8.45 -1.37 11.89
C TYR A 155 -8.94 0.09 11.76
N ALA A 156 -9.59 0.63 12.79
CA ALA A 156 -9.97 2.04 12.82
C ALA A 156 -8.74 2.93 13.06
N LEU A 157 -8.50 3.89 12.16
CA LEU A 157 -7.56 4.99 12.36
C LEU A 157 -6.11 4.54 12.66
N ARG A 158 -5.50 3.68 11.82
CA ARG A 158 -4.03 3.54 11.87
C ARG A 158 -3.40 4.86 11.43
N SER A 159 -3.15 5.75 12.39
CA SER A 159 -2.33 6.94 12.20
C SER A 159 -0.87 6.55 12.38
N GLY A 160 -0.05 6.83 11.38
CA GLY A 160 1.37 6.63 11.51
C GLY A 160 2.03 7.77 12.27
N VAL A 161 3.05 7.44 13.07
CA VAL A 161 3.95 8.41 13.69
C VAL A 161 5.36 8.08 13.24
N ALA A 162 6.09 9.09 12.77
CA ALA A 162 7.50 8.96 12.43
C ALA A 162 8.34 9.83 13.36
N THR A 163 9.59 9.43 13.57
CA THR A 163 10.60 10.25 14.24
C THR A 163 11.88 10.24 13.43
N VAL A 164 12.57 11.38 13.43
CA VAL A 164 13.87 11.53 12.81
C VAL A 164 14.80 12.13 13.86
N VAL A 165 15.92 11.46 14.12
CA VAL A 165 16.96 11.92 15.02
C VAL A 165 18.23 12.11 14.20
N LEU A 166 18.69 13.36 14.15
CA LEU A 166 19.89 13.76 13.44
C LEU A 166 20.98 14.10 14.46
N ASP A 167 22.08 13.35 14.45
CA ASP A 167 23.26 13.60 15.27
C ASP A 167 24.42 13.98 14.35
N LEU A 168 24.67 15.28 14.24
CA LEU A 168 25.70 15.83 13.36
C LEU A 168 27.12 15.67 13.93
N ASP A 169 27.26 15.53 15.25
CA ASP A 169 28.55 15.31 15.90
C ASP A 169 29.02 13.87 15.66
N ALA A 170 28.09 12.91 15.76
CA ALA A 170 28.35 11.50 15.44
C ALA A 170 28.31 11.21 13.93
N GLY A 171 27.74 12.11 13.11
CA GLY A 171 27.53 11.89 11.68
C GLY A 171 26.53 10.77 11.42
N THR A 172 25.43 10.73 12.17
CA THR A 172 24.42 9.67 12.08
C THR A 172 23.00 10.21 11.98
N LEU A 173 22.15 9.40 11.36
CA LEU A 173 20.72 9.60 11.25
C LEU A 173 20.03 8.33 11.75
N VAL A 174 19.01 8.48 12.58
CA VAL A 174 18.09 7.38 12.94
C VAL A 174 16.68 7.81 12.58
N VAL A 175 15.95 6.94 11.90
CA VAL A 175 14.54 7.14 11.58
C VAL A 175 13.74 5.99 12.17
N ASP A 176 12.63 6.29 12.83
CA ASP A 176 11.70 5.30 13.34
C ASP A 176 10.28 5.63 12.85
N ALA A 177 9.44 4.61 12.70
CA ALA A 177 8.05 4.75 12.35
C ALA A 177 7.20 3.67 13.03
N GLN A 178 6.06 4.09 13.52
CA GLN A 178 5.01 3.20 14.01
C GLN A 178 3.73 3.42 13.20
N PRO A 179 3.03 2.35 12.81
CA PRO A 179 3.39 0.95 13.03
C PRO A 179 4.56 0.48 12.14
N VAL A 180 5.27 -0.58 12.57
CA VAL A 180 6.53 -1.05 11.96
C VAL A 180 6.41 -1.58 10.53
N ASP A 181 5.19 -1.86 10.06
CA ASP A 181 4.86 -2.26 8.69
C ASP A 181 4.71 -1.07 7.74
N ALA A 182 4.85 0.17 8.23
CA ALA A 182 4.92 1.35 7.37
C ALA A 182 6.18 1.32 6.49
N THR A 183 6.02 1.74 5.24
CA THR A 183 7.11 1.85 4.27
C THR A 183 7.47 3.31 4.07
N GLY A 184 8.75 3.65 3.98
CA GLY A 184 9.14 5.05 3.89
C GLY A 184 10.39 5.32 3.07
N THR A 185 10.64 6.59 2.82
CA THR A 185 11.83 7.10 2.15
C THR A 185 12.40 8.25 2.97
N VAL A 186 13.71 8.25 3.13
CA VAL A 186 14.47 9.37 3.70
C VAL A 186 15.00 10.23 2.58
N THR A 187 14.92 11.54 2.74
CA THR A 187 15.60 12.54 1.91
C THR A 187 16.48 13.41 2.80
N LEU A 188 17.73 13.58 2.40
CA LEU A 188 18.73 14.44 3.02
C LEU A 188 18.94 15.69 2.15
N ALA A 189 19.11 16.83 2.80
CA ALA A 189 19.66 18.04 2.18
C ALA A 189 20.86 18.53 3.01
N GLY A 190 21.93 18.93 2.32
CA GLY A 190 23.20 19.28 2.96
C GLY A 190 24.01 18.08 3.47
N ALA A 191 23.55 16.85 3.24
CA ALA A 191 24.27 15.62 3.56
C ALA A 191 23.92 14.48 2.59
N VAL A 192 24.75 13.44 2.60
CA VAL A 192 24.57 12.19 1.85
C VAL A 192 24.88 10.99 2.74
N ARG A 193 24.38 9.80 2.39
CA ARG A 193 24.76 8.55 3.05
C ARG A 193 26.23 8.23 2.76
N THR A 194 27.01 7.89 3.79
CA THR A 194 28.47 7.76 3.64
C THR A 194 28.90 6.58 2.77
N ASP A 195 28.11 5.51 2.75
CA ASP A 195 28.40 4.27 2.02
C ASP A 195 28.08 4.36 0.52
N THR A 196 26.99 5.04 0.13
CA THR A 196 26.52 5.11 -1.26
C THR A 196 26.62 6.50 -1.87
N GLY A 197 26.75 7.55 -1.07
CA GLY A 197 26.71 8.94 -1.53
C GLY A 197 25.31 9.41 -1.93
N GLU A 198 24.26 8.65 -1.60
CA GLU A 198 22.87 8.99 -1.94
C GLU A 198 22.28 10.00 -0.95
N SER A 199 21.53 10.98 -1.46
CA SER A 199 20.74 11.92 -0.66
C SER A 199 19.27 11.47 -0.51
N ALA A 200 18.86 10.37 -1.14
CA ALA A 200 17.54 9.79 -0.94
C ALA A 200 17.61 8.26 -0.97
N PHE A 201 16.99 7.60 0.00
CA PHE A 201 17.05 6.15 0.17
C PHE A 201 15.85 5.60 0.97
N PRO A 202 15.53 4.29 0.85
CA PRO A 202 14.46 3.67 1.64
C PRO A 202 14.71 3.81 3.15
N ALA A 203 13.67 4.14 3.91
CA ALA A 203 13.74 4.20 5.36
C ALA A 203 13.59 2.79 5.96
N VAL A 204 14.51 2.41 6.84
CA VAL A 204 14.41 1.20 7.66
C VAL A 204 14.22 1.63 9.12
N PRO A 205 13.05 1.40 9.73
CA PRO A 205 12.78 1.82 11.11
C PRO A 205 13.83 1.27 12.09
N GLY A 206 14.42 2.17 12.88
CA GLY A 206 15.43 1.86 13.88
C GLY A 206 16.86 1.67 13.35
N GLU A 207 17.08 1.76 12.04
CA GLU A 207 18.44 1.69 11.46
C GLU A 207 19.24 2.97 11.80
N VAL A 208 20.50 2.77 12.22
CA VAL A 208 21.46 3.86 12.36
C VAL A 208 22.21 4.04 11.04
N VAL A 209 21.89 5.12 10.34
CA VAL A 209 22.43 5.43 9.02
C VAL A 209 23.60 6.41 9.14
N PRO A 210 24.82 6.05 8.70
CA PRO A 210 25.94 6.98 8.67
C PRO A 210 25.77 8.00 7.55
N ILE A 211 25.96 9.27 7.87
CA ILE A 211 25.86 10.39 6.93
C ILE A 211 27.13 11.24 6.94
N SER A 212 27.41 11.86 5.80
CA SER A 212 28.45 12.87 5.67
C SER A 212 27.82 14.14 5.10
N GLY A 213 28.12 15.27 5.73
CA GLY A 213 27.67 16.55 5.22
C GLY A 213 28.37 16.94 3.92
N THR A 214 27.66 17.72 3.11
CA THR A 214 28.09 18.23 1.80
C THR A 214 28.06 19.76 1.84
N PRO A 215 29.04 20.41 2.50
CA PRO A 215 29.08 21.85 2.61
C PRO A 215 29.12 22.51 1.22
N PRO A 216 28.37 23.60 1.00
CA PRO A 216 28.56 24.44 -0.18
C PRO A 216 29.98 25.02 -0.24
N ASP A 217 30.42 25.36 -1.44
CA ASP A 217 31.68 26.09 -1.62
C ASP A 217 31.65 27.40 -0.80
N ASP A 218 32.71 27.61 -0.05
CA ASP A 218 32.99 28.81 0.77
C ASP A 218 32.09 29.00 2.01
N ALA A 219 31.37 27.95 2.42
CA ALA A 219 30.63 27.94 3.68
C ALA A 219 31.47 27.44 4.86
N ASP A 220 31.55 28.23 5.94
CA ASP A 220 32.10 27.78 7.23
C ASP A 220 31.07 26.97 8.04
N GLU A 221 29.78 27.25 7.82
CA GLU A 221 28.63 26.55 8.41
C GLU A 221 27.56 26.31 7.35
N TYR A 222 26.84 25.19 7.47
CA TYR A 222 25.76 24.84 6.54
C TYR A 222 24.64 24.07 7.27
N GLU A 223 23.43 24.18 6.72
CA GLU A 223 22.26 23.44 7.23
C GLU A 223 22.27 22.01 6.70
N VAL A 224 22.01 21.07 7.60
CA VAL A 224 21.69 19.68 7.26
C VAL A 224 20.26 19.43 7.70
N SER A 225 19.45 18.90 6.78
CA SER A 225 18.09 18.45 7.09
C SER A 225 17.87 17.02 6.63
N ALA A 226 17.09 16.28 7.42
CA ALA A 226 16.62 14.96 7.10
C ALA A 226 15.10 14.95 7.20
N ARG A 227 14.44 14.48 6.15
CA ARG A 227 12.99 14.29 6.10
C ARG A 227 12.71 12.83 5.80
N ALA A 228 11.83 12.23 6.58
CA ALA A 228 11.32 10.90 6.31
C ALA A 228 9.83 10.97 6.01
N ASP A 229 9.42 10.48 4.84
CA ASP A 229 8.03 10.35 4.44
C ASP A 229 7.65 8.87 4.41
N PHE A 230 6.59 8.51 5.12
CA PHE A 230 6.09 7.15 5.26
C PHE A 230 4.68 7.02 4.70
N SER A 231 4.38 5.82 4.22
CA SER A 231 3.08 5.35 3.77
C SER A 231 2.71 4.09 4.55
N LEU A 232 1.52 4.09 5.12
CA LEU A 232 0.91 2.92 5.72
C LEU A 232 -0.29 2.51 4.86
N GLU A 233 -0.32 1.24 4.44
CA GLU A 233 -1.48 0.70 3.75
C GLU A 233 -2.69 0.71 4.71
N THR A 234 -3.78 1.32 4.27
CA THR A 234 -5.05 1.40 4.98
C THR A 234 -6.17 0.99 4.04
N ALA A 235 -7.43 0.96 4.48
CA ALA A 235 -8.53 0.76 3.55
C ALA A 235 -9.00 2.13 3.10
N ALA A 236 -9.07 2.32 1.78
CA ALA A 236 -9.72 3.50 1.24
C ALA A 236 -11.19 3.51 1.70
N ALA A 237 -11.75 4.69 1.95
CA ALA A 237 -13.19 4.87 2.15
C ALA A 237 -13.91 4.70 0.80
N SER A 238 -13.86 3.49 0.25
CA SER A 238 -14.42 3.15 -1.04
C SER A 238 -14.76 1.67 -1.12
N VAL A 239 -15.79 1.32 -1.89
CA VAL A 239 -16.17 -0.06 -2.18
C VAL A 239 -16.48 -0.20 -3.66
N VAL A 240 -16.47 -1.44 -4.17
CA VAL A 240 -16.97 -1.73 -5.51
C VAL A 240 -18.44 -2.10 -5.41
N LEU A 241 -19.29 -1.32 -6.08
CA LEU A 241 -20.74 -1.48 -6.13
C LEU A 241 -21.18 -2.19 -7.42
N TYR A 242 -22.16 -3.08 -7.26
CA TYR A 242 -22.92 -3.69 -8.34
C TYR A 242 -24.41 -3.40 -8.12
N THR A 243 -25.12 -3.13 -9.20
CA THR A 243 -26.53 -2.73 -9.17
C THR A 243 -27.38 -3.66 -10.02
N THR A 244 -28.46 -4.14 -9.41
CA THR A 244 -29.48 -4.96 -10.06
C THR A 244 -30.81 -4.21 -9.96
N PRO A 245 -31.48 -3.87 -11.07
CA PRO A 245 -32.72 -3.08 -11.03
C PRO A 245 -33.78 -3.69 -10.10
N ASP A 246 -34.42 -2.84 -9.28
CA ASP A 246 -35.48 -3.19 -8.32
C ASP A 246 -35.11 -4.28 -7.29
N GLN A 247 -33.82 -4.57 -7.14
CA GLN A 247 -33.28 -5.62 -6.28
C GLN A 247 -32.15 -5.06 -5.42
N GLN A 248 -31.62 -5.89 -4.53
CA GLN A 248 -30.51 -5.50 -3.66
C GLN A 248 -29.28 -5.14 -4.48
N ARG A 249 -28.71 -3.97 -4.21
CA ARG A 249 -27.33 -3.69 -4.62
C ARG A 249 -26.38 -4.59 -3.83
N THR A 250 -25.22 -4.83 -4.39
CA THR A 250 -24.17 -5.61 -3.71
C THR A 250 -22.82 -4.91 -3.78
N ILE A 251 -21.98 -5.19 -2.79
CA ILE A 251 -20.64 -4.61 -2.68
C ILE A 251 -19.57 -5.67 -2.47
N ARG A 252 -18.34 -5.33 -2.86
CA ARG A 252 -17.12 -6.01 -2.41
C ARG A 252 -16.03 -4.99 -2.06
N GLY A 253 -14.92 -5.47 -1.54
CA GLY A 253 -13.73 -4.68 -1.25
C GLY A 253 -13.26 -3.91 -2.48
N GLY A 254 -12.96 -2.64 -2.25
CA GLY A 254 -12.36 -1.72 -3.21
C GLY A 254 -10.83 -1.83 -3.25
N ALA A 255 -10.20 -0.77 -3.76
CA ALA A 255 -8.75 -0.67 -3.73
C ALA A 255 -8.27 -0.45 -2.28
N PRO A 256 -7.04 -0.88 -1.95
CA PRO A 256 -6.39 -0.43 -0.74
C PRO A 256 -6.20 1.09 -0.77
N GLY A 257 -6.23 1.70 0.40
CA GLY A 257 -5.88 3.09 0.64
C GLY A 257 -4.47 3.20 1.22
N ALA A 258 -4.02 4.43 1.40
CA ALA A 258 -2.76 4.70 2.08
C ALA A 258 -2.89 5.94 2.96
N THR A 259 -2.31 5.87 4.15
CA THR A 259 -2.15 7.01 5.05
C THR A 259 -0.70 7.45 5.03
N MET A 260 -0.49 8.70 4.65
CA MET A 260 0.84 9.32 4.60
C MET A 260 1.13 10.06 5.90
N PHE A 261 2.36 9.98 6.37
CA PHE A 261 2.85 10.72 7.53
C PHE A 261 4.35 10.97 7.39
N SER A 262 4.86 12.00 8.06
CA SER A 262 6.27 12.36 7.92
C SER A 262 6.85 12.94 9.19
N ALA A 263 8.17 12.96 9.26
CA ALA A 263 8.94 13.63 10.28
C ALA A 263 10.16 14.30 9.66
N GLU A 264 10.62 15.38 10.29
CA GLU A 264 11.82 16.10 9.85
C GLU A 264 12.69 16.48 11.05
N ALA A 265 14.00 16.50 10.82
CA ALA A 265 14.98 17.06 11.74
C ALA A 265 15.95 17.93 10.96
N ARG A 266 16.47 18.97 11.62
CA ARG A 266 17.39 19.94 11.04
C ARG A 266 18.46 20.30 12.05
N GLY A 267 19.66 20.59 11.57
CA GLY A 267 20.76 21.10 12.38
C GLY A 267 21.76 21.87 11.54
N THR A 268 22.66 22.59 12.22
CA THR A 268 23.76 23.31 11.59
C THR A 268 25.04 22.54 11.82
N ALA A 269 25.80 22.29 10.76
CA ALA A 269 27.11 21.66 10.80
C ALA A 269 28.21 22.67 10.43
N THR A 270 29.40 22.49 10.98
CA THR A 270 30.60 23.25 10.60
C THR A 270 31.31 22.53 9.46
N ALA A 271 31.75 23.27 8.45
CA ALA A 271 32.54 22.70 7.37
C ALA A 271 33.93 22.29 7.88
N PRO A 272 34.50 21.16 7.42
CA PRO A 272 35.84 20.76 7.80
C PRO A 272 36.86 21.83 7.36
N PRO A 273 37.90 22.09 8.17
CA PRO A 273 38.89 23.10 7.85
C PRO A 273 39.60 22.76 6.54
N ARG A 274 39.67 23.74 5.63
CA ARG A 274 40.38 23.57 4.37
C ARG A 274 41.86 23.40 4.66
N LEU A 275 42.45 22.32 4.15
CA LEU A 275 43.88 22.27 3.95
C LEU A 275 44.23 23.39 2.97
N ALA A 276 44.80 24.48 3.47
CA ALA A 276 45.39 25.50 2.63
C ALA A 276 46.37 24.79 1.69
N ALA A 277 46.12 24.82 0.39
CA ALA A 277 47.09 24.41 -0.58
C ALA A 277 48.28 25.37 -0.47
N THR A 278 49.25 25.05 0.37
CA THR A 278 50.57 25.68 0.35
C THR A 278 51.30 25.15 -0.89
N GLY A 279 50.85 25.61 -2.05
CA GLY A 279 51.40 25.31 -3.36
C GLY A 279 52.17 26.51 -3.89
N GLU A 280 53.20 26.97 -3.19
CA GLU A 280 54.35 27.54 -3.91
C GLU A 280 55.06 26.35 -4.59
N ALA A 281 54.59 26.01 -5.78
CA ALA A 281 55.32 25.14 -6.67
C ALA A 281 56.64 25.83 -7.04
N ASN A 282 57.71 25.47 -6.36
CA ASN A 282 59.06 25.87 -6.71
C ASN A 282 59.45 25.13 -8.01
N PRO A 283 59.61 25.80 -9.16
CA PRO A 283 59.72 25.13 -10.47
C PRO A 283 61.07 24.42 -10.72
N HIS A 284 61.94 24.30 -9.72
CA HIS A 284 63.30 23.79 -9.89
C HIS A 284 63.54 22.32 -9.49
N ALA A 285 62.53 21.56 -9.04
CA ALA A 285 62.73 20.17 -8.64
C ALA A 285 62.37 19.11 -9.70
N ALA A 286 61.97 19.51 -10.91
CA ALA A 286 61.61 18.58 -11.99
C ALA A 286 62.77 18.35 -12.97
N LEU A 287 63.91 17.80 -12.52
CA LEU A 287 64.94 17.32 -13.44
C LEU A 287 65.89 16.25 -12.87
N VAL A 288 65.41 15.23 -12.13
CA VAL A 288 66.20 14.01 -11.88
C VAL A 288 65.29 12.78 -11.76
N ALA A 289 64.69 12.32 -12.87
CA ALA A 289 64.12 10.97 -12.94
C ALA A 289 63.93 10.45 -14.40
N ALA A 290 64.63 11.03 -15.37
CA ALA A 290 64.64 10.54 -16.76
C ALA A 290 66.06 10.09 -17.12
N GLY A 291 66.43 8.89 -16.69
CA GLY A 291 67.71 8.31 -17.09
C GLY A 291 68.19 7.20 -16.18
N LEU A 292 67.58 6.01 -16.25
CA LEU A 292 68.32 4.74 -16.22
C LEU A 292 67.41 3.55 -16.58
N LEU A 293 67.98 2.62 -17.34
CA LEU A 293 67.49 1.29 -17.73
C LEU A 293 66.45 1.18 -18.86
N VAL A 294 66.95 1.40 -20.08
CA VAL A 294 66.75 0.42 -21.17
C VAL A 294 67.88 -0.60 -21.08
N CYS A 295 67.56 -1.89 -20.87
CA CYS A 295 68.24 -3.04 -21.47
C CYS A 295 67.66 -4.36 -20.94
N GLY A 296 67.23 -5.24 -21.86
CA GLY A 296 67.24 -6.69 -21.63
C GLY A 296 65.89 -7.40 -21.66
N ALA A 297 65.29 -7.54 -22.84
CA ALA A 297 64.40 -8.65 -23.13
C ALA A 297 65.24 -9.90 -23.47
N LEU A 298 64.98 -11.06 -22.86
CA LEU A 298 65.01 -12.36 -23.55
C LEU A 298 64.38 -13.51 -22.73
N LEU A 299 63.52 -14.25 -23.42
CA LEU A 299 62.90 -15.57 -23.18
C LEU A 299 63.70 -16.59 -22.35
N VAL A 300 63.00 -17.44 -21.56
CA VAL A 300 62.95 -18.92 -21.69
C VAL A 300 61.63 -19.47 -21.10
N ALA A 301 61.06 -20.47 -21.78
CA ALA A 301 59.83 -21.18 -21.46
C ALA A 301 60.02 -22.46 -20.60
N SER A 302 58.87 -22.90 -20.05
CA SER A 302 58.43 -24.29 -19.81
C SER A 302 59.10 -25.21 -18.77
N ALA A 303 58.27 -25.70 -17.84
CA ALA A 303 58.12 -27.07 -17.28
C ALA A 303 57.62 -26.91 -15.82
N GLY A 304 56.42 -27.34 -15.41
CA GLY A 304 55.89 -28.69 -15.48
C GLY A 304 56.26 -29.46 -14.20
N ILE A 305 55.28 -29.78 -13.34
CA ILE A 305 55.06 -31.07 -12.63
C ILE A 305 54.21 -30.90 -11.36
N ARG A 306 53.20 -31.78 -11.27
CA ARG A 306 52.29 -32.09 -10.15
C ARG A 306 53.03 -32.56 -8.89
N ALA A 307 52.43 -32.32 -7.73
CA ALA A 307 52.37 -33.35 -6.68
C ALA A 307 51.13 -33.13 -5.78
N ALA A 308 50.31 -34.18 -5.72
CA ALA A 308 49.26 -34.38 -4.72
C ALA A 308 49.87 -34.91 -3.42
N GLY A 309 49.20 -34.71 -2.27
CA GLY A 309 49.48 -35.53 -1.09
C GLY A 309 49.03 -35.00 0.26
N ARG A 310 47.78 -35.33 0.63
CA ARG A 310 47.27 -35.79 1.95
C ARG A 310 47.84 -35.16 3.24
N ARG A 311 46.95 -34.63 4.07
CA ARG A 311 46.40 -35.33 5.24
C ARG A 311 44.93 -34.98 5.40
#